data_AF-J9FKQ2-F1
#
_entry.id   AF-J9FKQ2-F1
#
_cell.length_a   1.000
_cell.length_b   1.000
_cell.length_c   1.000
_cell.angle_alpha   90.00
_cell.angle_beta   90.00
_cell.angle_gamma   90.00
#
_symmetry.space_group_name_H-M   'P 1'
#
loop_
_entity.id
_entity.type
_entity.pdbx_description
1 polymer ?
#
loop_
_entity_poly.entity_id
_entity_poly.type
_entity_poly.pdbx_seq_one_letter_code
_entity_poly.pdbx_strand_id
1 'polypeptide(L)'
;MLLGRILTTPHVRKALIIGCSLQAFQQLSGINTIMYYTGTIIQSAGIQDPHTAIWISAGISSVNFLATFVPMYLIERIGRRLLLFISMTGVISALFAMGAAFLLINLDSPASLDSKSISVDTSVDHYMQCQVLSNCDHCVTDEKCGFCQPSLDSPKGYCLPYSRKSPERSLTGPCENSNTTTTKWANSFCPSKYAFIPIAVMVVYLAFFSIGYAPMPWVLNAEFYPLWARGTCCALSTCFNWTFNLIISLTFLSLTQTATKYGAFFIYGGITCIALTFFYFVIPETKGYNIEEIELLFMSRAKQRQQIMPMTDQRFNERKHRDMTAVTCNQSDVF
;
A
#
# COMPACT_ATOMS: atom_id res chain seq x y z
N MET A 1 -0.25 -19.14 -31.40
CA MET A 1 0.46 -18.69 -30.19
C MET A 1 -0.51 -18.69 -29.00
N LEU A 2 -0.12 -19.26 -27.85
CA LEU A 2 -0.99 -19.40 -26.67
C LEU A 2 -1.56 -18.06 -26.19
N LEU A 3 -0.75 -16.99 -26.22
CA LEU A 3 -1.16 -15.63 -25.87
C LEU A 3 -2.31 -15.11 -26.75
N GLY A 4 -2.24 -15.35 -28.07
CA GLY A 4 -3.31 -14.98 -29.00
C GLY A 4 -4.62 -15.70 -28.67
N ARG A 5 -4.56 -16.98 -28.28
CA ARG A 5 -5.73 -17.76 -27.85
C ARG A 5 -6.34 -17.24 -26.55
N ILE A 6 -5.51 -16.79 -25.62
CA ILE A 6 -5.96 -16.17 -24.35
C ILE A 6 -6.71 -14.86 -24.63
N LEU A 7 -6.17 -14.00 -25.51
CA LEU A 7 -6.77 -12.70 -25.83
C LEU A 7 -8.04 -12.79 -26.69
N THR A 8 -8.17 -13.83 -27.53
CA THR A 8 -9.38 -14.07 -28.32
C THR A 8 -10.49 -14.73 -27.52
N THR A 9 -10.17 -15.47 -26.47
CA THR A 9 -11.16 -16.16 -25.63
C THR A 9 -11.78 -15.17 -24.62
N PRO A 10 -13.08 -14.82 -24.73
CA PRO A 10 -13.65 -13.68 -24.00
C PRO A 10 -13.69 -13.85 -22.48
N HIS A 11 -13.97 -15.06 -21.98
CA HIS A 11 -14.02 -15.32 -20.53
C HIS A 11 -12.61 -15.29 -19.90
N VAL A 12 -11.61 -15.89 -20.56
CA VAL A 12 -10.20 -15.86 -20.09
C VAL A 12 -9.65 -14.44 -20.15
N ARG A 13 -9.93 -13.69 -21.23
CA ARG A 13 -9.54 -12.28 -21.32
C ARG A 13 -10.13 -11.45 -20.18
N LYS A 14 -11.42 -11.66 -19.85
CA LYS A 14 -12.07 -10.98 -18.72
C LYS A 14 -11.37 -11.34 -17.40
N ALA A 15 -11.15 -12.62 -17.12
CA ALA A 15 -10.42 -13.07 -15.94
C ALA A 15 -9.01 -12.46 -15.86
N LEU A 16 -8.27 -12.40 -16.98
CA LEU A 16 -6.93 -11.83 -17.05
C LEU A 16 -6.92 -10.33 -16.76
N ILE A 17 -7.86 -9.57 -17.32
CA ILE A 17 -7.97 -8.13 -17.04
C ILE A 17 -8.22 -7.90 -15.55
N ILE A 18 -9.09 -8.70 -14.93
CA ILE A 18 -9.39 -8.60 -13.50
C ILE A 18 -8.17 -8.95 -12.66
N GLY A 19 -7.50 -10.06 -12.97
CA GLY A 19 -6.31 -10.49 -12.25
C GLY A 19 -5.13 -9.52 -12.36
N CYS A 20 -4.87 -8.98 -13.55
CA CYS A 20 -3.85 -7.94 -13.76
C CYS A 20 -4.22 -6.64 -13.05
N SER A 21 -5.49 -6.22 -13.11
CA SER A 21 -5.96 -5.02 -12.40
C SER A 21 -5.80 -5.18 -10.90
N LEU A 22 -6.11 -6.36 -10.36
CA LEU A 22 -5.98 -6.66 -8.94
C LEU A 22 -4.53 -6.54 -8.45
N GLN A 23 -3.56 -7.01 -9.24
CA GLN A 23 -2.13 -6.82 -8.95
C GLN A 23 -1.68 -5.35 -9.08
N ALA A 24 -2.15 -4.65 -10.11
CA ALA A 24 -1.80 -3.24 -10.33
C ALA A 24 -2.32 -2.35 -9.19
N PHE A 25 -3.60 -2.46 -8.83
CA PHE A 25 -4.20 -1.67 -7.75
C PHE A 25 -3.66 -2.01 -6.37
N GLN A 26 -3.20 -3.25 -6.15
CA GLN A 26 -2.46 -3.59 -4.94
C GLN A 26 -1.20 -2.72 -4.81
N GLN A 27 -0.42 -2.57 -5.88
CA GLN A 27 0.80 -1.75 -5.88
C GLN A 27 0.51 -0.25 -5.83
N LEU A 28 -0.56 0.21 -6.51
CA LEU A 28 -0.99 1.61 -6.47
C LEU A 28 -1.48 2.07 -5.09
N SER A 29 -1.78 1.14 -4.18
CA SER A 29 -2.06 1.47 -2.77
C SER A 29 -0.82 1.87 -1.96
N GLY A 30 0.37 1.80 -2.57
CA GLY A 30 1.62 2.30 -2.01
C GLY A 30 2.31 1.36 -1.01
N ILE A 31 1.91 0.09 -0.90
CA ILE A 31 2.45 -0.84 0.12
C ILE A 31 3.98 -0.94 0.09
N ASN A 32 4.56 -1.24 -1.08
CA ASN A 32 6.00 -1.47 -1.18
C ASN A 32 6.77 -0.17 -0.93
N THR A 33 6.22 0.96 -1.34
CA THR A 33 6.75 2.29 -1.02
C THR A 33 6.73 2.57 0.47
N ILE A 34 5.59 2.39 1.14
CA ILE A 34 5.47 2.57 2.59
C ILE A 34 6.49 1.69 3.31
N MET A 35 6.66 0.44 2.86
CA MET A 35 7.64 -0.49 3.42
C MET A 35 9.10 -0.05 3.18
N TYR A 36 9.46 0.37 1.97
CA TYR A 36 10.83 0.82 1.65
C TYR A 36 11.20 2.13 2.36
N TYR A 37 10.25 3.05 2.48
CA TYR A 37 10.44 4.35 3.11
C TYR A 37 9.95 4.38 4.57
N THR A 38 9.69 3.23 5.20
CA THR A 38 9.27 3.15 6.62
C THR A 38 10.27 3.87 7.52
N GLY A 39 11.57 3.66 7.31
CA GLY A 39 12.62 4.34 8.07
C GLY A 39 12.55 5.86 7.92
N THR A 40 12.37 6.36 6.69
CA THR A 40 12.21 7.79 6.40
C THR A 40 10.94 8.36 7.02
N ILE A 41 9.83 7.61 7.00
CA ILE A 41 8.56 8.00 7.64
C ILE A 41 8.75 8.11 9.16
N ILE A 42 9.40 7.14 9.79
CA ILE A 42 9.70 7.14 11.24
C ILE A 42 10.64 8.28 11.61
N GLN A 43 11.67 8.54 10.80
CA GLN A 43 12.57 9.68 11.01
C GLN A 43 11.82 11.01 10.86
N SER A 44 10.93 11.12 9.86
CA SER A 44 10.10 12.32 9.67
C SER A 44 9.12 12.59 10.81
N ALA A 45 8.79 11.55 11.57
CA ALA A 45 8.07 11.61 12.83
C ALA A 45 8.95 12.02 14.04
N GLY A 46 10.19 12.50 13.82
CA GLY A 46 11.01 13.11 14.87
C GLY A 46 11.84 12.14 15.70
N ILE A 47 11.90 10.86 15.32
CA ILE A 47 12.78 9.89 15.98
C ILE A 47 14.20 10.06 15.42
N GLN A 48 15.05 10.70 16.23
CA GLN A 48 16.40 11.12 15.87
C GLN A 48 17.42 9.97 15.89
N ASP A 49 17.19 8.97 16.75
CA ASP A 49 18.11 7.85 16.91
C ASP A 49 17.88 6.78 15.84
N PRO A 50 18.87 6.51 14.96
CA PRO A 50 18.75 5.48 13.93
C PRO A 50 18.50 4.09 14.51
N HIS A 51 19.04 3.77 15.70
CA HIS A 51 18.85 2.47 16.32
C HIS A 51 17.39 2.25 16.75
N THR A 52 16.78 3.27 17.37
CA THR A 52 15.36 3.26 17.74
C THR A 52 14.46 3.13 16.50
N ALA A 53 14.77 3.84 15.41
CA ALA A 53 14.01 3.73 14.16
C ALA A 53 14.08 2.32 13.55
N ILE A 54 15.24 1.65 13.63
CA ILE A 54 15.41 0.26 13.18
C ILE A 54 14.56 -0.69 14.02
N TRP A 55 14.57 -0.57 15.35
CA TRP A 55 13.77 -1.43 16.22
C TRP A 55 12.26 -1.24 16.03
N ILE A 56 11.81 0.01 15.83
CA ILE A 56 10.40 0.29 15.49
C ILE A 56 10.04 -0.35 14.14
N SER A 57 10.90 -0.23 13.13
CA SER A 57 10.72 -0.90 11.83
C SER A 57 10.63 -2.42 11.98
N ALA A 58 11.51 -3.03 12.79
CA ALA A 58 11.48 -4.46 13.07
C ALA A 58 10.17 -4.89 13.77
N GLY A 59 9.67 -4.09 14.70
CA GLY A 59 8.37 -4.30 15.35
C GLY A 59 7.22 -4.25 14.34
N ILE A 60 7.22 -3.25 13.46
CA ILE A 60 6.24 -3.10 12.38
C ILE A 60 6.25 -4.32 11.45
N SER A 61 7.43 -4.78 11.02
CA SER A 61 7.56 -5.99 10.18
C SER A 61 7.10 -7.25 10.90
N SER A 62 7.31 -7.33 12.22
CA SER A 62 6.83 -8.45 13.04
C SER A 62 5.31 -8.49 13.10
N VAL A 63 4.64 -7.34 13.27
CA VAL A 63 3.18 -7.25 13.21
C VAL A 63 2.66 -7.67 11.84
N ASN A 64 3.31 -7.21 10.76
CA ASN A 64 2.98 -7.60 9.39
C ASN A 64 3.07 -9.12 9.19
N PHE A 65 4.15 -9.73 9.67
CA PHE A 65 4.34 -11.19 9.64
C PHE A 65 3.23 -11.92 10.41
N LEU A 66 2.94 -11.52 11.65
CA LEU A 66 1.92 -12.15 12.48
C LEU A 66 0.50 -11.99 11.89
N ALA A 67 0.20 -10.81 11.34
CA ALA A 67 -1.09 -10.53 10.69
C ALA A 67 -1.33 -11.44 9.46
N THR A 68 -0.29 -12.02 8.88
CA THR A 68 -0.39 -12.94 7.73
C THR A 68 -0.94 -14.31 8.11
N PHE A 69 -0.93 -14.72 9.39
CA PHE A 69 -1.59 -15.96 9.82
C PHE A 69 -3.12 -15.84 9.87
N VAL A 70 -3.64 -14.63 10.08
CA VAL A 70 -5.07 -14.35 10.11
C VAL A 70 -5.79 -14.77 8.81
N PRO A 71 -5.35 -14.37 7.60
CA PRO A 71 -5.99 -14.78 6.36
C PRO A 71 -5.92 -16.29 6.14
N MET A 72 -4.86 -16.99 6.57
CA MET A 72 -4.77 -18.44 6.40
C MET A 72 -5.94 -19.16 7.06
N TYR A 73 -6.37 -18.67 8.23
CA TYR A 73 -7.52 -19.20 8.94
C TYR A 73 -8.87 -18.65 8.43
N LEU A 74 -8.92 -17.37 8.02
CA LEU A 74 -10.17 -16.70 7.63
C LEU A 74 -10.59 -16.93 6.18
N ILE A 75 -9.67 -17.21 5.26
CA ILE A 75 -9.96 -17.28 3.82
C ILE A 75 -11.00 -18.36 3.48
N GLU A 76 -10.94 -19.50 4.17
CA GLU A 76 -11.89 -20.60 3.97
C GLU A 76 -13.23 -20.33 4.69
N ARG A 77 -13.21 -19.63 5.83
CA ARG A 77 -14.40 -19.36 6.65
C ARG A 77 -15.25 -18.22 6.13
N ILE A 78 -14.64 -17.07 5.85
CA ILE A 78 -15.35 -15.84 5.47
C ILE A 78 -15.57 -15.76 3.96
N GLY A 79 -14.67 -16.36 3.17
CA GLY A 79 -14.67 -16.26 1.71
C GLY A 79 -13.70 -15.19 1.22
N ARG A 80 -13.31 -15.29 -0.05
CA ARG A 80 -12.20 -14.50 -0.61
C ARG A 80 -12.64 -13.06 -0.88
N ARG A 81 -13.85 -12.88 -1.42
CA ARG A 81 -14.38 -11.57 -1.82
C ARG A 81 -14.64 -10.68 -0.61
N LEU A 82 -15.27 -11.24 0.43
CA LEU A 82 -15.55 -10.48 1.64
C LEU A 82 -14.27 -10.13 2.42
N LEU A 83 -13.31 -11.06 2.53
CA LEU A 83 -12.02 -10.80 3.16
C LEU A 83 -11.23 -9.69 2.43
N LEU A 84 -11.25 -9.70 1.10
CA LEU A 84 -10.67 -8.63 0.28
C LEU A 84 -11.29 -7.27 0.61
N PHE A 85 -12.62 -7.16 0.65
CA PHE A 85 -13.28 -5.86 0.90
C PHE A 85 -13.13 -5.35 2.32
N ILE A 86 -13.17 -6.23 3.33
CA ILE A 86 -12.89 -5.84 4.72
C ILE A 86 -11.47 -5.28 4.83
N SER A 87 -10.50 -5.96 4.21
CA SER A 87 -9.11 -5.48 4.22
C SER A 87 -8.95 -4.17 3.44
N MET A 88 -9.51 -4.05 2.23
CA MET A 88 -9.42 -2.83 1.43
C MET A 88 -10.06 -1.62 2.12
N THR A 89 -11.20 -1.78 2.80
CA THR A 89 -11.82 -0.70 3.57
C THR A 89 -10.95 -0.25 4.74
N GLY A 90 -10.34 -1.21 5.45
CA GLY A 90 -9.33 -0.92 6.47
C GLY A 90 -8.12 -0.15 5.92
N VAL A 91 -7.57 -0.61 4.80
CA VAL A 91 -6.45 0.05 4.09
C VAL A 91 -6.81 1.48 3.68
N ILE A 92 -8.00 1.70 3.10
CA ILE A 92 -8.50 3.03 2.73
C ILE A 92 -8.57 3.93 3.96
N SER A 93 -9.20 3.47 5.05
CA SER A 93 -9.33 4.25 6.27
C SER A 93 -7.97 4.64 6.85
N ALA A 94 -7.01 3.72 6.82
CA ALA A 94 -5.66 3.97 7.30
C ALA A 94 -4.87 4.93 6.39
N LEU A 95 -5.04 4.86 5.07
CA LEU A 95 -4.41 5.81 4.12
C LEU A 95 -4.94 7.24 4.33
N PHE A 96 -6.25 7.42 4.51
CA PHE A 96 -6.82 8.72 4.84
C PHE A 96 -6.37 9.21 6.22
N ALA A 97 -6.28 8.32 7.21
CA ALA A 97 -5.75 8.66 8.53
C ALA A 97 -4.26 9.04 8.48
N MET A 98 -3.45 8.39 7.65
CA MET A 98 -2.05 8.76 7.40
C MET A 98 -1.95 10.16 6.79
N GLY A 99 -2.75 10.43 5.75
CA GLY A 99 -2.82 11.77 5.14
C GLY A 99 -3.23 12.84 6.15
N ALA A 100 -4.25 12.57 6.97
CA ALA A 100 -4.68 13.46 8.03
C ALA A 100 -3.59 13.68 9.10
N ALA A 101 -2.86 12.64 9.50
CA ALA A 101 -1.78 12.73 10.48
C ALA A 101 -0.64 13.63 9.98
N PHE A 102 -0.21 13.45 8.72
CA PHE A 102 0.79 14.33 8.12
C PHE A 102 0.28 15.75 7.88
N LEU A 103 -1.01 15.93 7.62
CA LEU A 103 -1.61 17.25 7.53
C LEU A 103 -1.59 17.96 8.90
N LEU A 104 -1.90 17.24 9.99
CA LEU A 104 -1.80 17.79 11.35
C LEU A 104 -0.37 18.18 11.70
N ILE A 105 0.63 17.37 11.30
CA ILE A 105 2.05 17.70 11.47
C ILE A 105 2.39 18.97 10.67
N ASN A 106 1.91 19.11 9.44
CA ASN A 106 2.15 20.30 8.62
C ASN A 106 1.55 21.58 9.24
N LEU A 107 0.34 21.49 9.82
CA LEU A 107 -0.33 22.62 10.48
C LEU A 107 0.31 23.01 11.83
N ASP A 108 0.85 22.04 12.57
CA ASP A 108 1.56 22.26 13.84
C ASP A 108 3.04 22.67 13.64
N SER A 109 3.56 22.53 12.41
CA SER A 109 4.97 22.75 12.12
C SER A 109 5.40 24.22 12.31
N PRO A 110 6.61 24.45 12.84
CA PRO A 110 7.18 25.79 12.98
C PRO A 110 7.19 26.59 11.67
N ALA A 111 6.88 27.88 11.75
CA ALA A 111 6.91 28.77 10.60
C ALA A 111 8.35 29.14 10.22
N SER A 112 8.63 29.25 8.92
CA SER A 112 9.90 29.79 8.43
C SER A 112 9.90 31.32 8.53
N LEU A 113 11.03 31.87 8.98
CA LEU A 113 11.31 33.31 9.02
C LEU A 113 12.02 33.75 7.75
N ASP A 114 11.81 35.00 7.35
CA ASP A 114 12.55 35.59 6.24
C ASP A 114 14.03 35.74 6.64
N SER A 115 14.89 35.07 5.88
CA SER A 115 16.35 35.01 6.07
C SER A 115 17.05 36.35 5.82
N LYS A 116 16.34 37.36 5.30
CA LYS A 116 16.83 38.76 5.18
C LYS A 116 17.26 39.39 6.52
N SER A 117 16.81 38.83 7.64
CA SER A 117 17.16 39.31 8.99
C SER A 117 18.51 38.80 9.50
N ILE A 118 19.21 37.93 8.74
CA ILE A 118 20.46 37.28 9.13
C ILE A 118 21.50 37.41 8.02
N SER A 119 22.80 37.36 8.37
CA SER A 119 23.90 37.20 7.41
C SER A 119 23.85 35.82 6.76
N VAL A 120 23.29 35.74 5.56
CA VAL A 120 23.20 34.52 4.76
C VAL A 120 23.81 34.79 3.38
N ASP A 121 24.61 33.85 2.88
CA ASP A 121 25.19 33.93 1.54
C ASP A 121 24.12 33.57 0.51
N THR A 122 23.61 34.60 -0.18
CA THR A 122 22.55 34.47 -1.18
C THR A 122 23.05 33.90 -2.51
N SER A 123 24.38 33.77 -2.69
CA SER A 123 24.97 33.22 -3.91
C SER A 123 24.98 31.68 -3.94
N VAL A 124 24.63 31.05 -2.82
CA VAL A 124 24.56 29.60 -2.67
C VAL A 124 23.41 29.03 -3.50
N ASP A 125 23.70 27.93 -4.21
CA ASP A 125 22.73 27.22 -5.02
C ASP A 125 21.44 26.88 -4.25
N HIS A 126 20.29 27.08 -4.90
CA HIS A 126 18.94 26.79 -4.37
C HIS A 126 18.48 27.65 -3.18
N TYR A 127 19.22 28.69 -2.80
CA TYR A 127 18.83 29.61 -1.72
C TYR A 127 17.41 30.19 -1.93
N MET A 128 17.10 30.69 -3.15
CA MET A 128 15.79 31.26 -3.45
C MET A 128 14.65 30.24 -3.37
N GLN A 129 14.92 28.95 -3.67
CA GLN A 129 13.90 27.90 -3.60
C GLN A 129 13.51 27.61 -2.15
N CYS A 130 14.50 27.53 -1.26
CA CYS A 130 14.25 27.28 0.17
C CYS A 130 13.57 28.47 0.87
N GLN A 131 13.83 29.71 0.43
CA GLN A 131 13.26 30.91 1.06
C GLN A 131 11.74 31.05 0.84
N VAL A 132 11.19 30.49 -0.24
CA VAL A 132 9.74 30.57 -0.55
C VAL A 132 8.91 29.63 0.32
N LEU A 133 9.53 28.62 0.94
CA LEU A 133 8.84 27.61 1.75
C LEU A 133 8.49 28.20 3.12
N SER A 134 7.21 28.12 3.49
CA SER A 134 6.61 28.87 4.63
C SER A 134 6.68 28.16 5.98
N ASN A 135 6.95 26.85 6.01
CA ASN A 135 7.00 26.06 7.24
C ASN A 135 8.10 25.01 7.22
N CYS A 136 8.39 24.43 8.38
CA CYS A 136 9.36 23.36 8.54
C CYS A 136 9.03 22.14 7.66
N ASP A 137 7.78 21.66 7.64
CA ASP A 137 7.44 20.41 6.94
C ASP A 137 7.63 20.53 5.42
N HIS A 138 7.24 21.65 4.81
CA HIS A 138 7.52 21.92 3.39
C HIS A 138 9.03 22.04 3.14
N CYS A 139 9.77 22.68 4.07
CA CYS A 139 11.22 22.82 3.96
C CYS A 139 11.94 21.47 3.95
N VAL A 140 11.64 20.57 4.89
CA VAL A 140 12.30 19.25 5.00
C VAL A 140 11.76 18.21 4.01
N THR A 141 10.66 18.52 3.31
CA THR A 141 10.13 17.66 2.24
C THR A 141 10.91 17.88 0.92
N ASP A 142 11.52 19.05 0.75
CA ASP A 142 12.41 19.31 -0.38
C ASP A 142 13.77 18.63 -0.15
N GLU A 143 14.31 17.99 -1.18
CA GLU A 143 15.60 17.29 -1.10
C GLU A 143 16.80 18.21 -0.91
N LYS A 144 16.66 19.52 -1.20
CA LYS A 144 17.76 20.48 -1.22
C LYS A 144 17.71 21.47 -0.05
N CYS A 145 16.64 21.43 0.73
CA CYS A 145 16.41 22.35 1.84
C CYS A 145 16.32 21.61 3.17
N GLY A 146 16.67 22.31 4.25
CA GLY A 146 16.52 21.82 5.61
C GLY A 146 16.23 22.96 6.56
N PHE A 147 15.76 22.63 7.75
CA PHE A 147 15.24 23.59 8.70
C PHE A 147 16.20 23.80 9.87
N CYS A 148 16.52 25.05 10.15
CA CYS A 148 17.41 25.48 11.22
C CYS A 148 16.61 26.20 12.31
N GLN A 149 16.62 25.68 13.54
CA GLN A 149 15.93 26.29 14.68
C GLN A 149 16.90 26.70 15.78
N PRO A 150 16.64 27.79 16.53
CA PRO A 150 17.38 28.11 17.74
C PRO A 150 17.23 27.04 18.84
N SER A 151 16.02 26.49 19.00
CA SER A 151 15.77 25.38 19.92
C SER A 151 14.67 24.47 19.37
N LEU A 152 14.58 23.23 19.86
CA LEU A 152 13.61 22.24 19.39
C LEU A 152 12.14 22.67 19.59
N ASP A 153 11.89 23.51 20.59
CA ASP A 153 10.54 24.03 20.91
C ASP A 153 10.29 25.44 20.33
N SER A 154 11.23 26.00 19.58
CA SER A 154 11.06 27.34 19.01
C SER A 154 9.95 27.33 17.96
N PRO A 155 8.92 28.19 18.05
CA PRO A 155 7.80 28.21 17.11
C PRO A 155 8.20 28.72 15.70
N LYS A 156 9.45 29.17 15.54
CA LYS A 156 9.98 29.77 14.32
C LYS A 156 11.41 29.28 14.05
N GLY A 157 11.79 29.20 12.78
CA GLY A 157 13.13 28.83 12.33
C GLY A 157 13.41 29.34 10.91
N TYR A 158 14.51 28.90 10.32
CA TYR A 158 14.95 29.32 8.99
C TYR A 158 15.04 28.11 8.06
N CYS A 159 14.48 28.22 6.86
CA CYS A 159 14.64 27.21 5.81
C CYS A 159 15.88 27.55 4.98
N LEU A 160 16.87 26.66 4.96
CA LEU A 160 18.19 26.92 4.38
C LEU A 160 18.62 25.77 3.47
N PRO A 161 19.38 26.05 2.39
CA PRO A 161 19.86 25.01 1.49
C PRO A 161 20.93 24.14 2.18
N TYR A 162 20.95 22.85 1.83
CA TYR A 162 21.98 21.92 2.28
C TYR A 162 22.47 21.02 1.15
N SER A 163 23.63 20.39 1.32
CA SER A 163 24.17 19.42 0.37
C SER A 163 24.05 18.00 0.91
N ARG A 164 23.67 17.05 0.05
CA ARG A 164 23.67 15.61 0.40
C ARG A 164 25.02 15.10 0.89
N LYS A 165 26.13 15.77 0.54
CA LYS A 165 27.47 15.41 1.02
C LYS A 165 27.69 15.73 2.50
N SER A 166 26.95 16.69 3.05
CA SER A 166 27.02 17.11 4.45
C SER A 166 25.61 17.32 5.00
N PRO A 167 24.86 16.24 5.29
CA PRO A 167 23.45 16.32 5.68
C PRO A 167 23.23 16.94 7.08
N GLU A 168 24.28 17.07 7.88
CA GLU A 168 24.23 17.50 9.29
C GLU A 168 24.29 19.02 9.50
N ARG A 169 24.42 19.80 8.42
CA ARG A 169 24.56 21.26 8.47
C ARG A 169 23.94 21.94 7.25
N SER A 170 23.57 23.21 7.39
CA SER A 170 23.22 24.06 6.25
C SER A 170 24.48 24.51 5.49
N LEU A 171 24.31 24.89 4.23
CA LEU A 171 25.39 25.48 3.43
C LEU A 171 25.70 26.93 3.83
N THR A 172 24.76 27.59 4.51
CA THR A 172 24.89 28.98 4.92
C THR A 172 23.98 29.27 6.12
N GLY A 173 24.27 30.32 6.88
CA GLY A 173 23.44 30.81 7.98
C GLY A 173 23.73 30.15 9.34
N PRO A 174 22.80 30.25 10.31
CA PRO A 174 23.05 29.90 11.72
C PRO A 174 23.32 28.41 12.01
N CYS A 175 23.04 27.53 11.05
CA CYS A 175 23.29 26.08 11.15
C CYS A 175 24.44 25.62 10.24
N GLU A 176 25.29 26.54 9.77
CA GLU A 176 26.48 26.21 8.97
C GLU A 176 27.56 25.52 9.82
N ASN A 177 27.71 25.95 11.07
CA ASN A 177 28.68 25.42 12.03
C ASN A 177 27.99 24.61 13.12
N SER A 178 28.22 23.29 13.15
CA SER A 178 27.63 22.36 14.13
C SER A 178 28.09 22.57 15.58
N ASN A 179 29.08 23.44 15.82
CA ASN A 179 29.69 23.66 17.14
C ASN A 179 28.94 24.67 18.03
N THR A 180 27.89 25.33 17.53
CA THR A 180 27.06 26.22 18.36
C THR A 180 25.96 25.44 19.07
N THR A 181 26.02 25.36 20.40
CA THR A 181 25.00 24.71 21.26
C THR A 181 23.62 25.38 21.20
N THR A 182 23.50 26.50 20.49
CA THR A 182 22.33 27.37 20.42
C THR A 182 21.48 27.18 19.17
N THR A 183 21.84 26.28 18.26
CA THR A 183 21.06 26.00 17.04
C THR A 183 20.99 24.49 16.78
N LYS A 184 19.83 24.03 16.32
CA LYS A 184 19.55 22.63 15.95
C LYS A 184 19.15 22.56 14.49
N TRP A 185 19.80 21.66 13.77
CA TRP A 185 19.56 21.40 12.36
C TRP A 185 18.68 20.16 12.19
N ALA A 186 17.65 20.27 11.35
CA ALA A 186 16.78 19.17 11.00
C ALA A 186 16.56 19.15 9.47
N ASN A 187 16.97 18.07 8.82
CA ASN A 187 16.86 17.90 7.37
C ASN A 187 15.73 16.95 6.95
N SER A 188 15.12 16.24 7.90
CA SER A 188 14.20 15.14 7.63
C SER A 188 12.97 15.13 8.54
N PHE A 189 12.98 15.90 9.63
CA PHE A 189 11.92 15.91 10.64
C PHE A 189 11.59 17.32 11.11
N CYS A 190 10.39 17.47 11.66
CA CYS A 190 9.95 18.69 12.32
C CYS A 190 9.39 18.33 13.70
N PRO A 191 9.70 19.13 14.74
CA PRO A 191 9.12 18.90 16.06
C PRO A 191 7.60 19.12 15.98
N SER A 192 6.84 18.09 16.34
CA SER A 192 5.37 18.16 16.40
C SER A 192 4.83 17.20 17.46
N LYS A 193 3.73 17.59 18.10
CA LYS A 193 3.02 16.74 19.07
C LYS A 193 2.36 15.52 18.41
N TYR A 194 2.11 15.59 17.10
CA TYR A 194 1.38 14.56 16.34
C TYR A 194 2.29 13.51 15.70
N ALA A 195 3.59 13.58 15.95
CA ALA A 195 4.58 12.78 15.24
C ALA A 195 4.46 11.25 15.48
N PHE A 196 3.89 10.83 16.61
CA PHE A 196 3.60 9.41 16.87
C PHE A 196 2.42 8.85 16.05
N ILE A 197 1.47 9.70 15.63
CA ILE A 197 0.23 9.26 14.97
C ILE A 197 0.51 8.53 13.64
N PRO A 198 1.35 9.04 12.71
CA PRO A 198 1.68 8.30 11.49
C PRO A 198 2.27 6.92 11.74
N ILE A 199 3.07 6.74 12.80
CA ILE A 199 3.67 5.44 13.12
C ILE A 199 2.59 4.44 13.55
N ALA A 200 1.70 4.85 14.46
CA ALA A 200 0.60 4.02 14.92
C ALA A 200 -0.36 3.65 13.77
N VAL A 201 -0.71 4.62 12.93
CA VAL A 201 -1.59 4.39 11.77
C VAL A 201 -0.91 3.50 10.72
N MET A 202 0.41 3.62 10.51
CA MET A 202 1.17 2.74 9.62
C MET A 202 1.12 1.28 10.08
N VAL A 203 1.20 1.00 11.39
CA VAL A 203 1.00 -0.36 11.92
C VAL A 203 -0.39 -0.88 11.58
N VAL A 204 -1.43 -0.07 11.77
CA VAL A 204 -2.82 -0.42 11.45
C VAL A 204 -3.00 -0.66 9.95
N TYR A 205 -2.42 0.19 9.10
CA TYR A 205 -2.41 0.02 7.65
C TYR A 205 -1.82 -1.34 7.25
N LEU A 206 -0.65 -1.69 7.79
CA LEU A 206 0.03 -2.94 7.48
C LEU A 206 -0.74 -4.15 8.00
N ALA A 207 -1.34 -4.07 9.19
CA ALA A 207 -2.17 -5.13 9.72
C ALA A 207 -3.38 -5.41 8.80
N PHE A 208 -4.14 -4.38 8.42
CA PHE A 208 -5.27 -4.54 7.51
C PHE A 208 -4.84 -5.02 6.13
N PHE A 209 -3.74 -4.49 5.59
CA PHE A 209 -3.19 -4.92 4.30
C PHE A 209 -2.90 -6.43 4.32
N SER A 210 -2.24 -6.92 5.36
CA SER A 210 -1.81 -8.32 5.47
C SER A 210 -2.95 -9.29 5.76
N ILE A 211 -4.02 -8.82 6.39
CA ILE A 211 -5.22 -9.65 6.66
C ILE A 211 -5.95 -10.05 5.38
N GLY A 212 -5.79 -9.33 4.26
CA GLY A 212 -6.50 -9.71 3.02
C GLY A 212 -5.89 -9.14 1.74
N TYR A 213 -5.67 -7.84 1.67
CA TYR A 213 -5.27 -7.18 0.42
C TYR A 213 -3.88 -7.64 -0.07
N ALA A 214 -3.03 -8.17 0.83
CA ALA A 214 -1.77 -8.83 0.49
C ALA A 214 -1.98 -10.21 -0.19
N PRO A 215 -2.59 -11.23 0.46
CA PRO A 215 -2.71 -12.56 -0.13
C PRO A 215 -3.78 -12.68 -1.23
N MET A 216 -4.87 -11.91 -1.17
CA MET A 216 -6.02 -12.13 -2.05
C MET A 216 -5.69 -11.97 -3.55
N PRO A 217 -4.90 -10.97 -4.00
CA PRO A 217 -4.49 -10.89 -5.40
C PRO A 217 -3.78 -12.13 -5.92
N TRP A 218 -2.93 -12.76 -5.10
CA TRP A 218 -2.21 -13.97 -5.46
C TRP A 218 -3.12 -15.20 -5.51
N VAL A 219 -3.96 -15.37 -4.49
CA VAL A 219 -4.91 -16.50 -4.41
C VAL A 219 -5.94 -16.42 -5.54
N LEU A 220 -6.57 -15.26 -5.74
CA LEU A 220 -7.58 -15.08 -6.77
C LEU A 220 -7.00 -15.25 -8.18
N ASN A 221 -5.77 -14.79 -8.45
CA ASN A 221 -5.12 -15.06 -9.74
C ASN A 221 -4.87 -16.56 -9.96
N ALA A 222 -4.60 -17.36 -8.92
CA ALA A 222 -4.48 -18.81 -9.09
C ALA A 222 -5.84 -19.49 -9.33
N GLU A 223 -6.93 -18.92 -8.81
CA GLU A 223 -8.30 -19.46 -8.92
C GLU A 223 -9.03 -19.03 -10.21
N PHE A 224 -8.80 -17.82 -10.73
CA PHE A 224 -9.55 -17.26 -11.87
C PHE A 224 -9.28 -17.94 -13.21
N TYR A 225 -8.10 -18.55 -13.39
CA TYR A 225 -7.66 -19.02 -14.70
C TYR A 225 -7.92 -20.52 -14.92
N PRO A 226 -8.37 -20.89 -16.14
CA PRO A 226 -8.52 -22.28 -16.52
C PRO A 226 -7.16 -22.98 -16.60
N LEU A 227 -7.13 -24.29 -16.34
CA LEU A 227 -5.90 -25.08 -16.21
C LEU A 227 -4.94 -24.92 -17.41
N TRP A 228 -5.47 -24.85 -18.63
CA TRP A 228 -4.67 -24.74 -19.86
C TRP A 228 -3.99 -23.37 -20.04
N ALA A 229 -4.49 -22.31 -19.41
CA ALA A 229 -3.97 -20.93 -19.54
C ALA A 229 -3.31 -20.41 -18.25
N ARG A 230 -3.51 -21.10 -17.12
CA ARG A 230 -3.18 -20.63 -15.78
C ARG A 230 -1.74 -20.13 -15.65
N GLY A 231 -0.76 -20.95 -16.04
CA GLY A 231 0.65 -20.58 -15.91
C GLY A 231 0.99 -19.27 -16.61
N THR A 232 0.54 -19.09 -17.86
CA THR A 232 0.77 -17.87 -18.64
C THR A 232 0.04 -16.67 -18.05
N CYS A 233 -1.22 -16.82 -17.64
CA CYS A 233 -2.00 -15.73 -17.06
C CYS A 233 -1.44 -15.28 -15.69
N CYS A 234 -1.00 -16.20 -14.83
CA CYS A 234 -0.31 -15.88 -13.58
C CYS A 234 1.01 -15.14 -13.83
N ALA A 235 1.79 -15.56 -14.83
CA ALA A 235 3.03 -14.88 -15.20
C ALA A 235 2.77 -13.45 -15.71
N LEU A 236 1.76 -13.26 -16.57
CA LEU A 236 1.36 -11.93 -17.05
C LEU A 236 0.91 -11.03 -15.91
N SER A 237 0.06 -11.54 -15.01
CA SER A 237 -0.42 -10.79 -13.85
C SER A 237 0.73 -10.40 -12.91
N THR A 238 1.69 -11.31 -12.70
CA THR A 238 2.91 -11.04 -11.92
C THR A 238 3.80 -9.98 -12.58
N CYS A 239 3.92 -9.99 -13.91
CA CYS A 239 4.62 -8.95 -14.66
C CYS A 239 3.97 -7.57 -14.43
N PHE A 240 2.63 -7.50 -14.43
CA PHE A 240 1.90 -6.28 -14.08
C PHE A 240 2.19 -5.84 -12.64
N ASN A 241 2.20 -6.76 -11.67
CA ASN A 241 2.56 -6.45 -10.28
C ASN A 241 3.93 -5.75 -10.21
N TRP A 242 4.98 -6.37 -10.74
CA TRP A 242 6.34 -5.80 -10.66
C TRP A 242 6.51 -4.53 -11.49
N THR A 243 5.78 -4.39 -12.60
CA THR A 243 5.78 -3.14 -13.39
C THR A 243 5.22 -1.97 -12.60
N PHE A 244 4.05 -2.13 -11.98
CA PHE A 244 3.45 -1.08 -11.16
C PHE A 244 4.24 -0.84 -9.87
N ASN A 245 4.86 -1.88 -9.32
CA ASN A 245 5.80 -1.72 -8.22
C ASN A 245 6.97 -0.80 -8.58
N LEU A 246 7.59 -1.01 -9.75
CA LEU A 246 8.68 -0.18 -10.24
C LEU A 246 8.23 1.27 -10.45
N ILE A 247 7.09 1.47 -11.11
CA ILE A 247 6.52 2.81 -11.36
C ILE A 247 6.33 3.57 -10.04
N ILE A 248 5.70 2.94 -9.05
CA ILE A 248 5.39 3.58 -7.77
C ILE A 248 6.66 3.83 -6.95
N SER A 249 7.63 2.91 -7.00
CA SER A 249 8.91 3.06 -6.28
C SER A 249 9.74 4.23 -6.84
N LEU A 250 9.73 4.42 -8.16
CA LEU A 250 10.46 5.52 -8.83
C LEU A 250 9.76 6.87 -8.69
N THR A 251 8.43 6.89 -8.60
CA THR A 251 7.65 8.13 -8.59
C THR A 251 7.32 8.66 -7.20
N PHE A 252 7.45 7.85 -6.14
CA PHE A 252 7.03 8.23 -4.80
C PHE A 252 7.68 9.52 -4.30
N LEU A 253 9.01 9.62 -4.37
CA LEU A 253 9.72 10.77 -3.81
C LEU A 253 9.34 12.06 -4.56
N SER A 254 9.28 12.01 -5.89
CA SER A 254 8.80 13.10 -6.74
C SER A 254 7.33 13.47 -6.45
N LEU A 255 6.48 12.48 -6.15
CA LEU A 255 5.10 12.71 -5.74
C LEU A 255 5.05 13.44 -4.39
N THR A 256 5.85 13.03 -3.40
CA THR A 256 5.88 13.71 -2.10
C THR A 256 6.43 15.13 -2.19
N GLN A 257 7.33 15.42 -3.12
CA GLN A 257 7.83 16.78 -3.35
C GLN A 257 6.79 17.69 -4.00
N THR A 258 6.06 17.17 -4.99
CA THR A 258 5.09 17.97 -5.75
C THR A 258 3.76 18.11 -5.02
N ALA A 259 3.28 17.02 -4.43
CA ALA A 259 1.96 16.94 -3.81
C ALA A 259 2.00 17.03 -2.29
N THR A 260 3.19 17.06 -1.65
CA THR A 260 3.44 16.90 -0.20
C THR A 260 3.26 15.48 0.33
N LYS A 261 3.76 15.20 1.54
CA LYS A 261 3.58 13.91 2.22
C LYS A 261 2.10 13.56 2.40
N TYR A 262 1.30 14.49 2.95
CA TYR A 262 -0.12 14.26 3.18
C TYR A 262 -0.90 14.09 1.87
N GLY A 263 -0.57 14.87 0.84
CA GLY A 263 -1.20 14.77 -0.48
C GLY A 263 -0.95 13.42 -1.15
N ALA A 264 0.27 12.87 -1.04
CA ALA A 264 0.60 11.54 -1.57
C ALA A 264 -0.28 10.43 -0.96
N PHE A 265 -0.47 10.44 0.37
CA PHE A 265 -1.34 9.45 1.04
C PHE A 265 -2.83 9.61 0.68
N PHE A 266 -3.32 10.84 0.53
CA PHE A 266 -4.69 11.07 0.05
C PHE A 266 -4.89 10.59 -1.38
N ILE A 267 -3.90 10.75 -2.27
CA ILE A 267 -3.94 10.23 -3.63
C ILE A 267 -4.00 8.69 -3.62
N TYR A 268 -3.15 8.02 -2.83
CA TYR A 268 -3.20 6.57 -2.68
C TYR A 268 -4.53 6.08 -2.09
N GLY A 269 -5.08 6.79 -1.11
CA GLY A 269 -6.42 6.53 -0.56
C GLY A 269 -7.51 6.63 -1.63
N GLY A 270 -7.49 7.71 -2.42
CA GLY A 270 -8.45 7.94 -3.51
C GLY A 270 -8.38 6.88 -4.62
N ILE A 271 -7.17 6.52 -5.05
CA ILE A 271 -6.98 5.44 -6.04
C ILE A 271 -7.49 4.11 -5.49
N THR A 272 -7.27 3.83 -4.20
CA THR A 272 -7.75 2.61 -3.56
C THR A 272 -9.28 2.59 -3.41
N CYS A 273 -9.93 3.75 -3.21
CA CYS A 273 -11.41 3.85 -3.26
C CYS A 273 -11.98 3.51 -4.64
N ILE A 274 -11.33 3.99 -5.71
CA ILE A 274 -11.69 3.65 -7.09
C ILE A 274 -11.53 2.15 -7.30
N ALA A 275 -10.42 1.57 -6.83
CA ALA A 275 -10.17 0.13 -6.88
C ALA A 275 -11.24 -0.67 -6.15
N LEU A 276 -11.61 -0.26 -4.93
CA LEU A 276 -12.66 -0.91 -4.13
C LEU A 276 -13.99 -0.93 -4.89
N THR A 277 -14.37 0.21 -5.46
CA THR A 277 -15.61 0.34 -6.24
C THR A 277 -15.58 -0.56 -7.47
N PHE A 278 -14.48 -0.54 -8.22
CA PHE A 278 -14.29 -1.38 -9.39
C PHE A 278 -14.37 -2.88 -9.04
N PHE A 279 -13.66 -3.33 -8.01
CA PHE A 279 -13.66 -4.71 -7.59
C PHE A 279 -14.98 -5.17 -6.98
N TYR A 280 -15.74 -4.28 -6.34
CA TYR A 280 -17.07 -4.57 -5.85
C TYR A 280 -18.00 -5.10 -6.95
N PHE A 281 -17.95 -4.52 -8.14
CA PHE A 281 -18.79 -4.96 -9.27
C PHE A 281 -18.22 -6.14 -10.05
N VAL A 282 -16.90 -6.30 -10.07
CA VAL A 282 -16.22 -7.16 -11.04
C VAL A 282 -15.75 -8.49 -10.45
N ILE A 283 -15.40 -8.54 -9.16
CA ILE A 283 -14.90 -9.76 -8.52
C ILE A 283 -16.07 -10.63 -8.03
N PRO A 284 -16.26 -11.84 -8.56
CA PRO A 284 -17.23 -12.80 -8.02
C PRO A 284 -16.70 -13.48 -6.75
N GLU A 285 -17.60 -14.05 -5.95
CA GLU A 285 -17.18 -14.94 -4.84
C GLU A 285 -16.72 -16.29 -5.41
N THR A 286 -15.55 -16.75 -5.00
CA THR A 286 -14.95 -18.03 -5.44
C THR A 286 -15.08 -19.13 -4.38
N LYS A 287 -15.48 -18.80 -3.15
CA LYS A 287 -15.63 -19.77 -2.06
C LYS A 287 -16.62 -20.88 -2.44
N GLY A 288 -16.15 -22.13 -2.33
CA GLY A 288 -16.96 -23.34 -2.48
C GLY A 288 -17.21 -23.78 -3.92
N TYR A 289 -16.57 -23.13 -4.90
CA TYR A 289 -16.63 -23.53 -6.31
C TYR A 289 -15.38 -24.31 -6.71
N ASN A 290 -15.55 -25.34 -7.55
CA ASN A 290 -14.42 -25.98 -8.22
C ASN A 290 -13.83 -25.03 -9.28
N ILE A 291 -12.57 -25.25 -9.65
CA ILE A 291 -11.87 -24.45 -10.68
C ILE A 291 -12.67 -24.34 -11.99
N GLU A 292 -13.29 -25.45 -12.42
CA GLU A 292 -14.10 -25.52 -13.64
C GLU A 292 -15.39 -24.69 -13.52
N GLU A 293 -15.97 -24.62 -12.32
CA GLU A 293 -17.17 -23.82 -12.05
C GLU A 293 -16.85 -22.32 -11.96
N ILE A 294 -15.63 -21.98 -11.49
CA ILE A 294 -15.17 -20.59 -11.50
C ILE A 294 -15.05 -20.07 -12.94
N GLU A 295 -14.65 -20.91 -13.89
CA GLU A 295 -14.62 -20.54 -15.31
C GLU A 295 -16.00 -20.09 -15.80
N LEU A 296 -17.07 -20.75 -15.35
CA LEU A 296 -18.46 -20.41 -15.70
C LEU A 296 -18.81 -19.00 -15.23
N LEU A 297 -18.29 -18.53 -14.09
CA LEU A 297 -18.59 -17.19 -13.55
C LEU A 297 -18.14 -16.07 -14.49
N PHE A 298 -17.15 -16.33 -15.33
CA PHE A 298 -16.64 -15.39 -16.32
C PHE A 298 -17.29 -15.54 -17.72
N MET A 299 -18.13 -16.56 -17.92
CA MET A 299 -18.87 -16.78 -19.17
C MET A 299 -20.17 -15.96 -19.24
N SER A 300 -20.74 -15.83 -20.45
CA SER A 300 -22.05 -15.20 -20.65
C SER A 300 -23.18 -16.03 -20.03
N ARG A 301 -24.24 -15.37 -19.53
CA ARG A 301 -25.42 -16.01 -18.90
C ARG A 301 -26.05 -17.11 -19.77
N ALA A 302 -26.03 -16.96 -21.10
CA ALA A 302 -26.54 -17.96 -22.02
C ALA A 302 -25.70 -19.25 -22.01
N LYS A 303 -24.36 -19.12 -22.01
CA LYS A 303 -23.43 -20.25 -21.94
C LYS A 303 -23.39 -20.89 -20.54
N GLN A 304 -23.50 -20.07 -19.49
CA GLN A 304 -23.67 -20.56 -18.12
C GLN A 304 -24.86 -21.52 -18.02
N ARG A 305 -26.05 -21.12 -18.52
CA ARG A 305 -27.25 -21.99 -18.45
C ARG A 305 -27.07 -23.31 -19.21
N GLN A 306 -26.38 -23.30 -20.35
CA GLN A 306 -26.10 -24.51 -21.13
C GLN A 306 -25.16 -25.49 -20.44
N GLN A 307 -24.19 -25.00 -19.64
CA GLN A 307 -23.24 -25.85 -18.93
C GLN A 307 -23.66 -26.21 -17.50
N ILE A 308 -24.43 -25.36 -16.81
CA ILE A 308 -24.90 -25.62 -15.44
C ILE A 308 -25.91 -26.77 -15.39
N MET A 309 -26.83 -26.89 -16.37
CA MET A 309 -27.80 -28.00 -16.40
C MET A 309 -27.15 -29.38 -16.32
N PRO A 310 -26.20 -29.75 -17.22
CA PRO A 310 -25.58 -31.08 -17.16
C PRO A 310 -24.74 -31.32 -15.90
N MET A 311 -24.05 -30.29 -15.37
CA MET A 311 -23.28 -30.42 -14.12
C MET A 311 -24.16 -30.62 -12.88
N THR A 312 -25.33 -29.96 -12.84
CA THR A 312 -26.26 -30.10 -11.72
C THR A 312 -26.88 -31.50 -11.72
N ASP A 313 -27.20 -32.03 -12.90
CA ASP A 313 -27.71 -33.39 -13.07
C ASP A 313 -26.68 -34.45 -12.67
N GLN A 314 -25.41 -34.27 -13.03
CA GLN A 314 -24.32 -35.16 -12.60
C GLN A 314 -24.16 -35.15 -11.07
N ARG A 315 -24.14 -33.98 -10.42
CA ARG A 315 -24.04 -33.89 -8.95
C ARG A 315 -25.25 -34.47 -8.24
N PHE A 316 -26.45 -34.29 -8.80
CA PHE A 316 -27.66 -34.90 -8.26
C PHE A 316 -27.57 -36.44 -8.34
N ASN A 317 -27.11 -36.97 -9.47
CA ASN A 317 -26.88 -38.41 -9.63
C ASN A 317 -25.77 -38.94 -8.70
N GLU A 318 -24.67 -38.22 -8.52
CA GLU A 318 -23.59 -38.61 -7.60
C GLU A 318 -24.03 -38.62 -6.14
N ARG A 319 -24.82 -37.61 -5.71
CA ARG A 319 -25.40 -37.59 -4.37
C ARG A 319 -26.38 -38.75 -4.17
N LYS A 320 -27.28 -38.96 -5.14
CA LYS A 320 -28.20 -40.09 -5.12
C LYS A 320 -27.46 -41.44 -5.05
N HIS A 321 -26.35 -41.57 -5.78
CA HIS A 321 -25.52 -42.77 -5.72
C HIS A 321 -24.88 -42.95 -4.34
N ARG A 322 -24.33 -41.87 -3.76
CA ARG A 322 -23.68 -41.89 -2.43
C ARG A 322 -24.67 -42.20 -1.31
N ASP A 323 -25.87 -41.65 -1.35
CA ASP A 323 -26.92 -41.94 -0.37
C ASP A 323 -27.37 -43.41 -0.49
N MET A 324 -27.41 -43.95 -1.71
CA MET A 324 -27.73 -45.36 -1.95
C MET A 324 -26.63 -46.33 -1.48
N THR A 325 -25.34 -45.96 -1.62
CA THR A 325 -24.23 -46.72 -1.00
C THR A 325 -24.20 -46.62 0.52
N ALA A 326 -24.59 -45.48 1.10
CA ALA A 326 -24.67 -45.32 2.55
C ALA A 326 -25.78 -46.18 3.18
N VAL A 327 -26.94 -46.30 2.51
CA VAL A 327 -28.04 -47.17 2.95
C VAL A 327 -27.67 -48.66 2.87
N THR A 328 -26.93 -49.07 1.84
CA THR A 328 -26.51 -50.47 1.65
C THR A 328 -25.42 -50.89 2.63
N CYS A 329 -24.49 -50.00 3.00
CA CYS A 329 -23.51 -50.30 4.06
C CYS A 329 -24.16 -50.49 5.44
N ASN A 330 -25.25 -49.77 5.72
CA ASN A 330 -25.96 -49.88 6.99
C ASN A 330 -26.80 -51.17 7.14
N GLN A 331 -27.04 -51.90 6.04
CA GLN A 331 -27.73 -53.20 6.06
C GLN A 331 -26.77 -54.40 6.19
N SER A 332 -25.48 -54.22 5.90
CA SER A 332 -24.46 -55.27 6.05
C SER A 332 -23.92 -55.43 7.48
N ASP A 333 -24.23 -54.52 8.40
CA ASP A 333 -23.82 -54.57 9.81
C ASP A 333 -24.91 -55.17 10.75
N VAL A 334 -25.98 -55.76 10.18
CA VAL A 334 -27.14 -56.31 10.94
C VAL A 334 -27.29 -57.84 10.81
N PHE A 335 -26.26 -58.55 10.34
CA PHE A 335 -26.25 -60.02 10.31
C PHE A 335 -25.07 -60.62 11.06
#